data_AF-A0A931VM94-F1
#
_entry.id   AF-A0A931VM94-F1
#
_cell.length_a   1.000
_cell.length_b   1.000
_cell.length_c   1.000
_cell.angle_alpha   90.00
_cell.angle_beta   90.00
_cell.angle_gamma   90.00
#
_symmetry.space_group_name_H-M   'P 1'
#
loop_
_entity.id
_entity.type
_entity.pdbx_description
1 polymer ?
#
loop_
_entity_poly.entity_id
_entity_poly.type
_entity_poly.pdbx_seq_one_letter_code
_entity_poly.pdbx_strand_id
1 'polypeptide(L)'
;MNTQNTPSPVGHMNESFFAHPSEKRTAVMLDANNVGYIYRFRVTAKKKDKIIETEIDFFLLDAINVRGHGLVKHIENKNRKSIKAENQQNLLKDNGYETLIVTTKMLDDFERNGFMEGEKRHL
;
A
#
# COMPACT_ATOMS: atom_id res chain seq x y z
N MET A 1 -8.88 0.53 -22.64
CA MET A 1 -8.05 1.71 -22.33
C MET A 1 -6.61 1.24 -22.35
N ASN A 2 -5.76 1.81 -23.21
CA ASN A 2 -4.33 1.45 -23.26
C ASN A 2 -3.63 2.08 -22.06
N THR A 3 -3.30 1.28 -21.05
CA THR A 3 -2.35 1.62 -19.98
C THR A 3 -0.95 1.68 -20.60
N GLN A 4 -0.69 2.74 -21.37
CA GLN A 4 0.64 3.02 -21.88
C GLN A 4 1.58 3.25 -20.69
N ASN A 5 2.44 2.26 -20.44
CA ASN A 5 3.80 2.38 -19.93
C ASN A 5 4.06 3.63 -19.08
N THR A 6 3.51 3.68 -17.86
CA THR A 6 4.13 4.52 -16.84
C THR A 6 5.44 3.80 -16.48
N PRO A 7 6.62 4.36 -16.78
CA PRO A 7 7.87 3.74 -16.36
C PRO A 7 7.80 3.52 -14.84
N SER A 8 8.10 2.29 -14.41
CA SER A 8 8.18 1.91 -13.00
C SER A 8 8.95 2.99 -12.24
N PRO A 9 8.32 3.73 -11.30
CA PRO A 9 9.03 4.73 -10.52
C PRO A 9 10.22 4.11 -9.78
N VAL A 10 10.17 2.81 -9.45
CA VAL A 10 11.24 2.10 -8.75
C VAL A 10 12.53 1.97 -9.56
N GLY A 11 12.45 1.77 -10.88
CA GLY A 11 13.65 1.61 -11.74
C GLY A 11 14.58 2.84 -11.75
N HIS A 12 14.06 4.01 -11.37
CA HIS A 12 14.80 5.28 -11.32
C HIS A 12 14.99 5.84 -9.90
N MET A 13 14.44 5.21 -8.86
CA MET A 13 14.48 5.72 -7.49
C MET A 13 15.66 5.13 -6.70
N ASN A 14 16.51 6.01 -6.16
CA ASN A 14 17.60 5.68 -5.24
C ASN A 14 17.04 4.99 -3.97
N GLU A 15 17.82 4.11 -3.33
CA GLU A 15 17.41 3.42 -2.09
C GLU A 15 17.04 4.37 -0.96
N SER A 16 17.58 5.60 -0.98
CA SER A 16 17.28 6.67 -0.03
C SER A 16 15.90 7.32 -0.20
N PHE A 17 15.16 7.00 -1.26
CA PHE A 17 13.82 7.54 -1.49
C PHE A 17 12.77 6.96 -0.53
N PHE A 18 12.87 5.66 -0.26
CA PHE A 18 11.95 4.98 0.64
C PHE A 18 12.42 5.12 2.08
N ALA A 19 11.48 5.39 2.99
CA ALA A 19 11.78 5.48 4.42
C ALA A 19 12.18 4.11 5.00
N HIS A 20 11.73 3.01 4.38
CA HIS A 20 12.02 1.66 4.83
C HIS A 20 12.15 0.65 3.68
N PRO A 21 13.05 -0.36 3.76
CA PRO A 21 13.22 -1.38 2.72
C PRO A 21 11.93 -2.15 2.35
N SER A 22 11.00 -2.32 3.30
CA SER A 22 9.71 -2.98 3.03
C SER A 22 8.83 -2.18 2.08
N GLU A 23 8.92 -0.86 2.09
CA GLU A 23 8.17 0.01 1.16
C GLU A 23 8.71 -0.15 -0.26
N LYS A 24 10.03 -0.21 -0.43
CA LYS A 24 10.66 -0.53 -1.73
C LYS A 24 10.16 -1.88 -2.25
N ARG A 25 10.07 -2.90 -1.40
CA ARG A 25 9.54 -4.22 -1.79
C ARG A 25 8.07 -4.14 -2.22
N THR A 26 7.22 -3.43 -1.48
CA THR A 26 5.83 -3.17 -1.88
C THR A 26 5.77 -2.48 -3.25
N ALA A 27 6.56 -1.44 -3.45
CA ALA A 27 6.63 -0.69 -4.69
C ALA A 27 7.03 -1.57 -5.89
N VAL A 28 8.08 -2.41 -5.73
CA VAL A 28 8.48 -3.39 -6.75
C VAL A 28 7.34 -4.33 -7.11
N MET A 29 6.60 -4.83 -6.12
CA MET A 29 5.46 -5.72 -6.38
C MET A 29 4.33 -5.00 -7.12
N LEU A 30 4.01 -3.76 -6.74
CA LEU A 30 2.98 -2.96 -7.41
C LEU A 30 3.37 -2.70 -8.88
N ASP A 31 4.61 -2.31 -9.12
CA ASP A 31 5.14 -2.07 -10.46
C ASP A 31 5.15 -3.34 -11.32
N ALA A 32 5.56 -4.48 -10.76
CA ALA A 32 5.56 -5.77 -11.46
C ALA A 32 4.14 -6.23 -11.87
N ASN A 33 3.10 -5.73 -11.19
CA ASN A 33 1.69 -6.01 -11.49
C ASN A 33 1.00 -4.86 -12.25
N ASN A 34 1.74 -3.86 -12.73
CA ASN A 34 1.21 -2.67 -13.41
C ASN A 34 0.17 -1.89 -12.57
N VAL A 35 0.34 -1.86 -11.25
CA VAL A 35 -0.56 -1.13 -10.34
C VAL A 35 0.01 0.26 -10.09
N GLY A 36 -0.72 1.29 -10.55
CA GLY A 36 -0.35 2.68 -10.29
C GLY A 36 -0.59 3.09 -8.83
N TYR A 37 0.31 3.89 -8.26
CA TYR A 37 0.20 4.37 -6.88
C TYR A 37 0.82 5.76 -6.65
N ILE A 38 0.44 6.39 -5.54
CA ILE A 38 1.08 7.58 -4.96
C ILE A 38 1.76 7.15 -3.66
N TYR A 39 3.07 7.39 -3.55
CA TYR A 39 3.85 7.13 -2.36
C TYR A 39 3.75 8.29 -1.35
N ARG A 40 3.68 7.98 -0.05
CA ARG A 40 3.52 8.95 1.06
C ARG A 40 2.38 9.94 0.82
N PHE A 41 1.21 9.38 0.56
CA PHE A 41 0.01 10.15 0.30
C PHE A 41 -0.43 10.88 1.58
N ARG A 42 -0.31 12.21 1.58
CA ARG A 42 -0.71 13.04 2.72
C ARG A 42 -2.22 13.07 2.84
N VAL A 43 -2.70 12.87 4.06
CA VAL A 43 -4.12 12.90 4.39
C VAL A 43 -4.37 13.83 5.58
N THR A 44 -5.46 14.56 5.47
CA THR A 44 -6.02 15.37 6.55
C THR A 44 -7.09 14.55 7.24
N ALA A 45 -6.87 14.18 8.50
CA ALA A 45 -7.79 13.38 9.29
C ALA A 45 -8.37 14.19 10.45
N LYS A 46 -9.66 14.01 10.71
CA LYS A 46 -10.34 14.60 11.87
C LYS A 46 -10.26 13.65 13.06
N LYS A 47 -9.76 14.15 14.18
CA LYS A 47 -9.74 13.45 15.48
C LYS A 47 -10.41 14.32 16.52
N LYS A 48 -11.65 13.98 16.90
CA LYS A 48 -12.52 14.84 17.73
C LYS A 48 -12.68 16.21 17.05
N ASP A 49 -12.32 17.30 17.72
CA ASP A 49 -12.39 18.67 17.20
C ASP A 49 -11.06 19.16 16.61
N LYS A 50 -10.09 18.27 16.41
CA LYS A 50 -8.77 18.61 15.85
C LYS A 50 -8.61 18.04 14.44
N ILE A 51 -7.99 18.84 13.59
CA ILE A 51 -7.47 18.40 12.30
C ILE A 51 -6.02 17.96 12.50
N ILE A 52 -5.69 16.77 12.01
CA ILE A 52 -4.36 16.16 12.09
C ILE A 52 -3.91 15.84 10.67
N GLU A 53 -2.65 16.17 10.35
CA GLU A 53 -2.01 15.69 9.14
C GLU A 53 -1.28 14.37 9.43
N THR A 54 -1.48 13.40 8.54
CA THR A 54 -0.75 12.13 8.56
C THR A 54 -0.51 11.67 7.12
N GLU A 55 0.12 10.52 6.94
CA GLU A 55 0.44 9.96 5.64
C GLU A 55 0.00 8.51 5.56
N ILE A 56 -0.33 8.09 4.34
CA ILE A 56 -0.51 6.71 3.92
C ILE A 56 0.69 6.31 3.07
N ASP A 57 1.35 5.19 3.35
CA ASP A 57 2.57 4.78 2.63
C ASP A 57 2.31 4.64 1.12
N PHE A 58 1.21 3.97 0.72
CA PHE A 58 0.79 3.87 -0.68
C PHE A 58 -0.71 4.08 -0.86
N PHE A 59 -1.09 5.04 -1.69
CA PHE A 59 -2.44 5.19 -2.22
C PHE A 59 -2.50 4.63 -3.64
N LEU A 60 -3.32 3.61 -3.88
CA LEU A 60 -3.43 2.98 -5.20
C LEU A 60 -4.37 3.79 -6.10
N LEU A 61 -3.97 4.06 -7.35
CA LEU A 61 -4.79 4.83 -8.30
C LEU A 61 -6.09 4.11 -8.65
N ASP A 62 -6.05 2.77 -8.64
CA ASP A 62 -7.21 1.87 -8.74
C ASP A 62 -7.18 0.86 -7.60
N ALA A 63 -8.36 0.44 -7.12
CA ALA A 63 -8.42 -0.59 -6.08
C ALA A 63 -8.13 -1.97 -6.69
N ILE A 64 -7.40 -2.82 -5.97
CA ILE A 64 -6.99 -4.16 -6.45
C ILE A 64 -7.43 -5.25 -5.49
N ASN A 65 -7.72 -6.46 -5.99
CA ASN A 65 -7.96 -7.62 -5.13
C ASN A 65 -6.63 -8.24 -4.69
N VAL A 66 -6.29 -8.03 -3.42
CA VAL A 66 -5.11 -8.62 -2.78
C VAL A 66 -5.48 -9.97 -2.20
N ARG A 67 -4.63 -10.98 -2.44
CA ARG A 67 -4.88 -12.35 -2.02
C ARG A 67 -5.18 -12.47 -0.53
N GLY A 68 -6.34 -13.03 -0.20
CA GLY A 68 -6.75 -13.26 1.19
C GLY A 68 -7.13 -11.98 1.96
N HIS A 69 -7.17 -10.83 1.28
CA HIS A 69 -7.46 -9.53 1.88
C HIS A 69 -8.57 -8.76 1.15
N GLY A 70 -8.93 -9.18 -0.06
CA GLY A 70 -10.01 -8.56 -0.84
C GLY A 70 -9.58 -7.25 -1.49
N LEU A 71 -10.54 -6.36 -1.72
CA LEU A 71 -10.32 -5.11 -2.43
C LEU A 71 -9.56 -4.10 -1.56
N VAL A 72 -8.41 -3.63 -2.04
CA VAL A 72 -7.49 -2.75 -1.31
C VAL A 72 -7.24 -1.49 -2.13
N LYS A 73 -7.33 -0.33 -1.46
CA LYS A 73 -7.05 0.99 -2.03
C LYS A 73 -5.85 1.69 -1.37
N HIS A 74 -5.57 1.37 -0.11
CA HIS A 74 -4.53 1.98 0.69
C HIS A 74 -3.66 0.90 1.33
N ILE A 75 -2.35 1.08 1.32
CA ILE A 75 -1.40 0.15 1.92
C ILE A 75 -0.50 0.90 2.90
N GLU A 76 -0.29 0.29 4.06
CA GLU A 76 0.60 0.74 5.13
C GLU A 76 1.63 -0.35 5.42
N ASN A 77 2.90 -0.04 5.25
CA ASN A 77 4.00 -0.93 5.59
C ASN A 77 4.36 -0.77 7.07
N LYS A 78 4.36 -1.88 7.82
CA LYS A 78 4.74 -1.89 9.23
C LYS A 78 5.59 -3.10 9.57
N ASN A 79 6.75 -2.85 10.19
CA ASN A 79 7.59 -3.92 10.76
C ASN A 79 6.92 -4.58 11.96
N ARG A 80 6.26 -3.78 12.80
CA ARG A 80 5.53 -4.22 14.00
C ARG A 80 4.33 -3.31 14.26
N LYS A 81 3.24 -3.87 14.78
CA LYS A 81 2.09 -3.08 15.27
C LYS A 81 2.44 -2.45 16.62
N SER A 82 2.92 -1.21 16.60
CA SER A 82 3.05 -0.39 17.81
C SER A 82 1.72 0.28 18.14
N ILE A 83 1.53 0.69 19.40
CA ILE A 83 0.34 1.46 19.84
C ILE A 83 0.15 2.73 18.98
N LYS A 84 1.26 3.39 18.59
CA LYS A 84 1.20 4.56 17.70
C LYS A 84 0.66 4.20 16.31
N ALA A 85 1.12 3.08 15.74
CA ALA A 85 0.65 2.61 14.45
C ALA A 85 -0.83 2.18 14.50
N GLU A 86 -1.26 1.52 15.58
CA GLU A 86 -2.66 1.15 15.79
C GLU A 86 -3.56 2.39 15.91
N ASN A 87 -3.13 3.39 16.67
CA ASN A 87 -3.86 4.66 16.78
C ASN A 87 -3.96 5.41 15.44
N GLN A 88 -2.92 5.34 14.60
CA GLN A 88 -2.95 5.91 13.25
C GLN A 88 -3.94 5.14 12.37
N GLN A 89 -3.93 3.80 12.42
CA GLN A 89 -4.84 2.95 11.65
C GLN A 89 -6.30 3.22 11.99
N ASN A 90 -6.62 3.31 13.28
CA ASN A 90 -7.97 3.64 13.73
C ASN A 90 -8.37 5.05 13.25
N LEU A 91 -7.47 6.03 13.36
CA LEU A 91 -7.71 7.38 12.85
C LEU A 91 -8.00 7.40 11.34
N LEU A 92 -7.20 6.68 10.55
CA LEU A 92 -7.37 6.58 9.09
C LEU A 92 -8.71 5.93 8.75
N LYS A 93 -9.03 4.81 9.40
CA LYS A 93 -10.29 4.08 9.22
C LYS A 93 -11.50 4.95 9.56
N ASP A 94 -11.47 5.67 10.67
CA ASP A 94 -12.54 6.58 11.10
C ASP A 94 -12.76 7.74 10.10
N ASN A 95 -11.77 8.01 9.24
CA ASN A 95 -11.83 9.03 8.20
C ASN A 95 -12.02 8.43 6.78
N GLY A 96 -12.42 7.16 6.67
CA GLY A 96 -12.74 6.50 5.39
C GLY A 96 -11.54 5.92 4.64
N TYR A 97 -10.34 5.93 5.24
CA TYR A 97 -9.14 5.35 4.67
C TYR A 97 -8.89 3.97 5.27
N GLU A 98 -9.55 2.95 4.72
CA GLU A 98 -9.26 1.56 5.10
C GLU A 98 -7.94 1.12 4.45
N THR A 99 -6.97 0.73 5.30
CA THR A 99 -5.60 0.38 4.90
C THR A 99 -5.31 -1.10 5.10
N LEU A 100 -4.72 -1.75 4.10
CA LEU A 100 -4.06 -3.04 4.29
C LEU A 100 -2.71 -2.84 4.97
N ILE A 101 -2.51 -3.51 6.11
CA ILE A 101 -1.23 -3.47 6.82
C ILE A 101 -0.32 -4.57 6.29
N VAL A 102 0.70 -4.18 5.56
CA VAL A 102 1.68 -5.08 4.95
C VAL A 102 2.90 -5.20 5.85
N THR A 103 3.10 -6.40 6.39
CA THR A 103 4.26 -6.76 7.21
C THR A 103 5.33 -7.45 6.36
N THR A 104 6.57 -7.51 6.86
CA THR A 104 7.66 -8.25 6.18
C THR A 104 7.28 -9.71 5.90
N LYS A 105 6.64 -10.39 6.86
CA LYS A 105 6.17 -11.77 6.66
C LYS A 105 5.15 -11.90 5.53
N MET A 106 4.27 -10.90 5.37
CA MET A 106 3.31 -10.87 4.26
C MET A 106 4.00 -10.59 2.93
N LEU A 107 5.00 -9.71 2.91
CA LEU A 107 5.83 -9.50 1.71
C LEU A 107 6.50 -10.81 1.27
N ASP A 108 7.09 -11.55 2.21
CA ASP A 108 7.72 -12.85 1.92
C ASP A 108 6.69 -13.88 1.39
N ASP A 109 5.43 -13.79 1.81
CA ASP A 109 4.35 -14.63 1.29
C ASP A 109 3.92 -14.20 -0.12
N PHE A 110 3.70 -12.91 -0.34
CA PHE A 110 3.32 -12.33 -1.62
C PHE A 110 4.39 -12.54 -2.70
N GLU A 111 5.67 -12.46 -2.35
CA GLU A 111 6.77 -12.72 -3.29
C GLU A 111 6.85 -14.19 -3.72
N ARG A 112 6.50 -15.13 -2.83
CA ARG A 112 6.51 -16.57 -3.14
C ARG A 112 5.27 -17.02 -3.88
N ASN A 113 4.11 -16.50 -3.47
CA ASN A 113 2.83 -17.05 -3.87
C ASN A 113 2.08 -16.15 -4.86
N GLY A 114 2.46 -14.88 -4.98
CA GLY A 114 1.78 -13.86 -5.77
C GLY A 114 0.97 -12.91 -4.90
N PHE A 115 1.06 -11.62 -5.21
CA PHE A 115 0.42 -10.52 -4.47
C PHE A 115 -1.08 -10.37 -4.76
N MET A 116 -1.45 -10.40 -6.04
CA MET A 116 -2.85 -10.29 -6.46
C MET A 116 -3.57 -11.64 -6.40
N GLU A 117 -4.89 -11.60 -6.18
CA GLU A 117 -5.73 -12.74 -6.56
C GLU A 117 -5.66 -12.92 -8.07
N GLY A 118 -5.24 -14.10 -8.53
CA GLY A 118 -5.42 -14.45 -9.92
C GLY A 118 -6.93 -14.49 -10.20
N GLU A 119 -7.39 -13.93 -11.32
CA GLU A 119 -8.68 -14.32 -11.85
C GLU A 119 -8.69 -15.85 -11.90
N LYS A 120 -9.67 -16.49 -11.25
CA LYS A 120 -9.95 -17.90 -11.53
C LYS A 120 -10.18 -17.97 -13.02
N ARG A 121 -9.19 -18.43 -13.78
CA ARG A 121 -9.41 -18.92 -15.13
C ARG A 121 -10.32 -20.13 -14.95
N HIS A 122 -11.62 -19.91 -15.12
CA HIS A 122 -12.50 -20.98 -15.54
C HIS A 122 -12.01 -21.40 -16.93
N LEU A 123 -11.10 -22.38 -16.94
CA LEU A 123 -10.85 -23.23 -18.09
C LEU A 123 -11.97 -24.26 -18.18
#